data_AF-A0A921ICB0-F1
#
_entry.id   AF-A0A921ICB0-F1
#
_cell.length_a   1.000
_cell.length_b   1.000
_cell.length_c   1.000
_cell.angle_alpha   90.00
_cell.angle_beta   90.00
_cell.angle_gamma   90.00
#
_symmetry.space_group_name_H-M   'P 1'
#
loop_
_entity.id
_entity.type
_entity.pdbx_description
1 polymer ?
#
loop_
_entity_poly.entity_id
_entity_poly.type
_entity_poly.pdbx_seq_one_letter_code
_entity_poly.pdbx_strand_id
1 'polypeptide(L)' 'MKQLDGWLTFSHASKTINKNRNYFINRYRTNPEFFPENCLLEIDGIKFISEEGIKVVQSKIKKAVAHVNTANIFVGLQ' A
#
# COMPACT_ATOMS: atom_id res chain seq x y z
N MET A 1 -8.86 1.51 -20.08
CA MET A 1 -7.83 0.50 -19.73
C MET A 1 -8.55 -0.70 -19.17
N LYS A 2 -8.31 -1.88 -19.75
CA LYS A 2 -8.91 -3.16 -19.32
C LYS A 2 -8.52 -3.44 -17.86
N GLN A 3 -9.50 -3.66 -16.99
CA GLN A 3 -9.27 -4.34 -15.73
C GLN A 3 -8.92 -5.79 -16.09
N LEU A 4 -7.80 -6.30 -15.60
CA LEU A 4 -7.66 -7.75 -15.40
C LEU A 4 -8.53 -8.04 -14.18
N ASP A 5 -9.50 -8.95 -14.28
CA ASP A 5 -10.48 -9.18 -13.21
C ASP A 5 -9.77 -9.32 -11.84
N GLY A 6 -10.13 -8.44 -10.90
CA GLY A 6 -9.58 -8.40 -9.55
C GLY A 6 -8.19 -7.76 -9.39
N TRP A 7 -7.54 -7.31 -10.46
CA TRP A 7 -6.21 -6.67 -10.45
C TRP A 7 -6.24 -5.22 -10.90
N LEU A 8 -5.73 -4.33 -10.05
CA LEU A 8 -5.70 -2.90 -10.29
C LEU A 8 -4.25 -2.43 -10.40
N THR A 9 -3.93 -1.59 -11.39
CA THR A 9 -2.62 -0.90 -11.37
C THR A 9 -2.49 -0.09 -10.08
N PHE A 10 -1.27 0.13 -9.60
CA PHE A 10 -1.03 0.98 -8.42
C PHE A 10 -1.69 2.36 -8.53
N SER A 11 -1.73 2.92 -9.74
CA SER A 11 -2.38 4.21 -10.00
C SER A 11 -3.89 4.15 -9.82
N HIS A 12 -4.54 3.06 -10.26
CA HIS A 12 -5.98 2.90 -10.16
C HIS A 12 -6.37 2.53 -8.72
N ALA A 13 -5.64 1.61 -8.10
CA ALA A 13 -5.79 1.27 -6.69
C ALA A 13 -5.66 2.51 -5.79
N SER A 14 -4.76 3.44 -6.11
CA SER A 14 -4.63 4.67 -5.33
C SER A 14 -5.88 5.55 -5.42
N LYS A 15 -6.51 5.61 -6.61
CA LYS A 15 -7.75 6.36 -6.82
C LYS A 15 -8.94 5.73 -6.10
N THR A 16 -9.05 4.40 -6.07
CA THR A 16 -10.16 3.72 -5.39
C THR A 16 -10.20 4.01 -3.89
N ILE A 17 -9.05 4.34 -3.28
CA ILE A 17 -8.94 4.71 -1.87
C ILE A 17 -8.80 6.22 -1.64
N ASN A 18 -9.14 7.04 -2.65
CA ASN A 18 -9.05 8.50 -2.63
C ASN A 18 -7.67 9.03 -2.20
N LYS A 19 -6.59 8.46 -2.75
CA LYS A 19 -5.21 8.91 -2.57
C LYS A 19 -4.60 9.39 -3.88
N ASN A 20 -3.48 10.11 -3.77
CA ASN A 20 -2.69 10.52 -4.92
C ASN A 20 -2.33 9.30 -5.79
N ARG A 21 -2.34 9.45 -7.13
CA ARG A 21 -2.00 8.38 -8.10
C ARG A 21 -0.69 7.64 -7.81
N ASN A 22 0.25 8.30 -7.12
CA ASN A 22 1.56 7.74 -6.77
C ASN A 22 1.61 7.13 -5.36
N TYR A 23 0.47 6.99 -4.67
CA TYR A 23 0.44 6.52 -3.29
C TYR A 23 1.03 5.12 -3.15
N PHE A 24 0.50 4.13 -3.87
CA PHE A 24 1.01 2.75 -3.77
C PHE A 24 2.41 2.59 -4.31
N ILE A 25 2.80 3.31 -5.38
CA ILE A 25 4.17 3.21 -5.91
C ILE A 25 5.20 3.80 -4.94
N ASN A 26 4.87 4.91 -4.27
CA ASN A 26 5.75 5.49 -3.26
C ASN A 26 5.84 4.57 -2.04
N ARG A 27 4.73 3.98 -1.59
CA ARG A 27 4.73 3.02 -0.48
C ARG A 27 5.51 1.75 -0.79
N TYR A 28 5.41 1.23 -2.01
CA TYR A 28 6.18 0.06 -2.42
C TYR A 28 7.68 0.37 -2.49
N ARG A 29 8.07 1.58 -2.91
CA ARG A 29 9.47 2.02 -2.92
C ARG A 29 10.05 2.17 -1.51
N THR A 30 9.27 2.64 -0.54
CA THR A 30 9.76 2.86 0.83
C THR A 30 9.63 1.63 1.72
N ASN A 31 8.58 0.84 1.54
CA ASN A 31 8.20 -0.28 2.40
C ASN A 31 7.65 -1.45 1.56
N PRO A 32 8.48 -2.09 0.73
CA PRO A 32 8.06 -3.21 -0.10
C PRO A 32 7.48 -4.37 0.74
N GLU A 33 7.93 -4.56 1.98
CA GLU A 33 7.46 -5.58 2.93
C GLU A 33 5.97 -5.49 3.29
N PHE A 34 5.34 -4.34 3.05
CA PHE A 34 3.90 -4.19 3.24
C PHE A 34 3.10 -4.91 2.16
N PHE A 35 3.71 -5.24 1.03
CA PHE A 35 3.06 -5.84 -0.13
C PHE A 35 3.44 -7.32 -0.23
N PRO A 36 2.61 -8.25 0.25
CA PRO A 36 2.92 -9.67 0.14
C PRO A 36 2.86 -10.12 -1.32
N GLU A 37 3.71 -11.09 -1.70
CA GLU A 37 3.87 -11.55 -3.08
C GLU A 37 2.56 -12.02 -3.72
N ASN A 38 1.70 -12.69 -2.95
CA ASN A 38 0.40 -13.18 -3.41
C ASN A 38 -0.61 -12.07 -3.78
N CYS A 39 -0.30 -10.81 -3.46
CA CYS A 39 -1.14 -9.65 -3.71
C CYS A 39 -0.54 -8.72 -4.76
N LEU A 40 0.63 -9.07 -5.32
CA LEU A 40 1.33 -8.30 -6.33
C LEU A 40 1.43 -9.08 -7.62
N LEU A 41 1.29 -8.36 -8.73
CA LEU A 41 1.50 -8.90 -10.06
C LEU A 41 2.27 -7.86 -10.87
N GLU A 42 3.27 -8.29 -11.62
CA GLU A 42 4.03 -7.42 -12.51
C GLU A 42 3.94 -7.95 -13.94
N ILE A 43 3.42 -7.11 -14.84
CA ILE A 43 3.28 -7.41 -16.27
C ILE A 43 3.90 -6.25 -17.04
N ASP A 44 4.87 -6.53 -17.92
CA ASP A 44 5.57 -5.51 -18.72
C ASP A 44 6.12 -4.33 -17.89
N GLY A 45 6.64 -4.62 -16.69
CA GLY A 45 7.16 -3.61 -15.77
C GLY A 45 6.10 -2.77 -15.05
N ILE A 46 4.81 -3.06 -15.28
CA ILE A 46 3.69 -2.41 -14.61
C ILE A 46 3.26 -3.25 -13.40
N LYS A 47 3.23 -2.61 -12.23
CA LYS A 47 2.79 -3.25 -10.98
C LYS A 47 1.29 -3.12 -10.76
N PHE A 48 0.68 -4.25 -10.48
CA PHE A 48 -0.71 -4.44 -10.14
C PHE A 48 -0.84 -4.95 -8.71
N ILE A 49 -1.97 -4.63 -8.10
CA ILE A 49 -2.34 -5.06 -6.75
C ILE A 49 -3.78 -5.56 -6.80
N SER A 50 -4.05 -6.66 -6.11
CA SER A 50 -5.41 -7.17 -5.96
C SER A 50 -6.21 -6.31 -4.97
N GLU A 51 -7.53 -6.38 -5.02
CA GLU A 51 -8.38 -5.67 -4.05
C GLU A 51 -8.11 -6.11 -2.59
N GLU A 52 -7.86 -7.40 -2.37
CA GLU A 52 -7.45 -7.91 -1.06
C GLU A 52 -6.06 -7.38 -0.66
N GLY A 53 -5.14 -7.26 -1.62
CA GLY A 53 -3.84 -6.64 -1.43
C GLY A 53 -3.94 -5.19 -0.93
N ILE A 54 -4.87 -4.41 -1.47
CA ILE A 54 -5.14 -3.03 -1.04
C ILE A 54 -5.50 -3.01 0.45
N LYS A 55 -6.42 -3.87 0.90
CA LYS A 55 -6.86 -3.97 2.29
C LYS A 55 -5.71 -4.37 3.22
N VAL A 56 -4.92 -5.36 2.82
CA VAL A 56 -3.75 -5.84 3.60
C VAL A 56 -2.72 -4.73 3.77
N VAL A 57 -2.34 -4.05 2.68
CA VAL A 57 -1.37 -2.95 2.70
C VAL A 57 -1.88 -1.81 3.59
N GLN A 58 -3.15 -1.43 3.48
CA GLN A 58 -3.75 -0.39 4.33
C GLN A 58 -3.71 -0.78 5.82
N SER A 59 -4.01 -2.03 6.14
CA SER A 59 -3.97 -2.54 7.52
C SER A 59 -2.55 -2.49 8.10
N LYS A 60 -1.55 -2.93 7.32
CA LYS A 60 -0.13 -2.88 7.74
C LYS A 60 0.36 -1.44 7.93
N ILE A 61 0.02 -0.53 7.02
CA ILE A 61 0.37 0.89 7.13
C ILE A 61 -0.26 1.51 8.39
N LYS A 62 -1.54 1.22 8.66
CA LYS A 62 -2.23 1.74 9.86
C LYS A 62 -1.54 1.26 11.15
N LYS A 63 -1.13 -0.01 11.21
CA LYS A 63 -0.38 -0.56 12.35
C LYS A 63 0.98 0.11 12.51
N ALA A 64 1.72 0.30 11.42
CA ALA A 64 3.02 0.98 11.46
C ALA A 64 2.89 2.42 12.01
N VAL A 65 1.88 3.17 11.57
CA VAL A 65 1.62 4.53 12.09
C VAL A 65 1.25 4.53 13.58
N ALA A 66 0.47 3.55 14.03
CA ALA A 66 0.13 3.42 15.45
C ALA A 66 1.38 3.20 16.32
N HIS A 67 2.31 2.35 15.90
CA HIS A 67 3.57 2.13 16.61
C HIS A 67 4.45 3.39 16.67
N VAL A 68 4.53 4.17 15.58
CA VAL A 68 5.28 5.44 15.57
C VAL A 68 4.67 6.46 16.51
N ASN A 69 3.34 6.58 16.55
CA ASN A 69 2.67 7.51 17.45
C ASN A 69 2.86 7.14 18.92
N THR A 70 2.78 5.85 19.28
CA THR A 70 3.03 5.42 20.66
C THR A 70 4.48 5.65 21.08
N ALA A 71 5.45 5.40 20.19
CA ALA A 71 6.87 5.66 20.48
C ALA A 71 7.14 7.16 20.73
N ASN A 72 6.57 8.05 19.91
CA ASN A 72 6.74 9.49 20.08
C ASN A 72 6.07 10.04 21.36
N ILE A 73 4.95 9.47 21.79
CA ILE A 73 4.31 9.85 23.06
C ILE A 73 5.21 9.50 24.26
N PHE A 74 5.89 8.35 24.23
CA PHE A 74 6.79 7.95 25.31
C PHE A 74 8.08 8.80 25.38
N VAL A 75 8.61 9.26 24.24
CA VAL A 75 9.82 10.10 24.21
C VAL A 75 9.53 11.53 24.70
N GLY A 76 8.30 12.04 24.51
CA GLY A 76 7.90 13.38 24.97
C GLY A 76 7.56 13.50 26.46
N LEU A 77 7.62 12.40 27.22
CA LEU A 77 7.30 12.33 28.65
C LEU A 77 8.53 12.15 29.55
N GLN A 78 9.75 12.22 28.99
CA GLN A 78 11.01 12.17 29.74
C GLN A 78 11.54 13.57 30.06
#